data_AF-A0A9P1G1Q2-F1
#
_entry.id   AF-A0A9P1G1Q2-F1
#
_cell.length_a   1.000
_cell.length_b   1.000
_cell.length_c   1.000
_cell.angle_alpha   90.00
_cell.angle_beta   90.00
_cell.angle_gamma   90.00
#
_symmetry.space_group_name_H-M   'P 1'
#
loop_
_entity.id
_entity.type
_entity.pdbx_description
1 polymer ?
#
loop_
_entity_poly.entity_id
_entity_poly.type
_entity_poly.pdbx_seq_one_letter_code
_entity_poly.pdbx_strand_id
1 'polypeptide(L)'
;MDGCLCTCRPHPSAPATVPICHGGKNYEDLLKEDKSEPIPFIGNNVDDFTPNALVIVSFPGAYGRAWNFLTKEAAKAESGLNSSCIFLPNSSAPGYGQHIRTGRDGQMCHCMHLYHGQKQYFGCAWFSLWQRKTLEAVKCGCNLLVVTKRDGTLGNSQQGEVRYLQQNAWPYSEMNILDFLMYFAATAPKDQKVLVSRKLQGSVNRCRRAKAETSNRVQSLKLEHQATKQGAQHRVCVDPWTLFWW
;
A
#
# COMPACT_ATOMS: atom_id res chain seq x y z
N MET A 1 -1.13 -23.88 21.95
CA MET A 1 -0.63 -23.27 20.70
C MET A 1 -1.81 -23.23 19.77
N ASP A 2 -2.64 -22.19 19.90
CA ASP A 2 -3.91 -22.10 19.18
C ASP A 2 -3.70 -21.36 17.86
N GLY A 3 -3.64 -22.14 16.79
CA GLY A 3 -3.54 -21.67 15.42
C GLY A 3 -4.87 -21.06 14.97
N CYS A 4 -4.88 -19.74 14.77
CA CYS A 4 -5.98 -19.03 14.15
C CYS A 4 -5.99 -19.31 12.64
N LEU A 5 -6.79 -20.29 12.21
CA LEU A 5 -7.05 -20.60 10.80
C LEU A 5 -8.07 -19.60 10.25
N CYS A 6 -7.59 -18.58 9.55
CA CYS A 6 -8.42 -17.72 8.70
C CYS A 6 -8.85 -18.50 7.45
N THR A 7 -10.04 -19.10 7.48
CA THR A 7 -10.68 -19.67 6.29
C THR A 7 -11.33 -18.56 5.47
N CYS A 8 -10.74 -18.21 4.32
CA CYS A 8 -11.38 -17.36 3.32
C CYS A 8 -12.59 -18.11 2.73
N ARG A 9 -13.80 -17.58 2.93
CA ARG A 9 -15.00 -18.10 2.26
C ARG A 9 -14.94 -17.77 0.76
N PRO A 10 -15.30 -18.71 -0.13
CA PRO A 10 -15.39 -18.41 -1.56
C PRO A 10 -16.46 -17.36 -1.84
N HIS A 11 -16.12 -16.43 -2.74
CA HIS A 11 -16.94 -15.29 -3.14
C HIS A 11 -18.20 -15.77 -3.88
N PRO A 12 -19.39 -15.23 -3.59
CA PRO A 12 -20.58 -15.52 -4.39
C PRO A 12 -20.37 -15.01 -5.82
N SER A 13 -20.80 -15.85 -6.77
CA SER A 13 -20.71 -15.67 -8.22
C SER A 13 -21.07 -14.24 -8.63
N ALA A 14 -20.19 -13.61 -9.43
CA ALA A 14 -20.34 -12.24 -9.86
C ALA A 14 -21.69 -12.00 -10.57
N PRO A 15 -22.45 -10.94 -10.21
CA PRO A 15 -23.69 -10.60 -10.91
C PRO A 15 -23.38 -10.22 -12.37
N ALA A 16 -24.34 -10.53 -13.26
CA ALA A 16 -24.24 -10.28 -14.69
C ALA A 16 -23.80 -8.84 -14.98
N THR A 17 -22.71 -8.70 -15.74
CA THR A 17 -22.08 -7.43 -16.10
C THR A 17 -23.02 -6.59 -16.96
N VAL A 18 -23.60 -5.55 -16.38
CA VAL A 18 -24.27 -4.48 -17.14
C VAL A 18 -23.18 -3.67 -17.84
N PRO A 19 -23.21 -3.51 -19.18
CA PRO A 19 -22.23 -2.69 -19.88
C PRO A 19 -22.40 -1.23 -19.43
N ILE A 20 -21.40 -0.70 -18.73
CA ILE A 20 -21.40 0.70 -18.33
C ILE A 20 -20.70 1.48 -19.47
N CYS A 21 -21.41 2.41 -20.09
CA CYS A 21 -20.89 3.23 -21.18
C CYS A 21 -20.70 4.67 -20.68
N HIS A 22 -19.50 5.23 -20.85
CA HIS A 22 -19.25 6.67 -20.63
C HIS A 22 -18.99 7.34 -21.98
N GLY A 23 -19.93 8.19 -22.44
CA GLY A 23 -19.77 8.90 -23.72
C GLY A 23 -19.54 7.96 -24.91
N GLY A 24 -20.13 6.75 -24.88
CA GLY A 24 -19.93 5.71 -25.88
C GLY A 24 -18.67 4.85 -25.70
N LYS A 25 -17.83 5.11 -24.69
CA LYS A 25 -16.67 4.25 -24.37
C LYS A 25 -17.05 3.16 -23.38
N ASN A 26 -16.70 1.93 -23.71
CA ASN A 26 -16.87 0.75 -22.88
C ASN A 26 -15.73 0.69 -21.85
N TYR A 27 -16.03 0.62 -20.55
CA TYR A 27 -14.98 0.45 -19.52
C TYR A 27 -14.15 -0.82 -19.74
N GLU A 28 -14.72 -1.83 -20.41
CA GLU A 28 -13.98 -3.03 -20.77
C GLU A 28 -12.76 -2.71 -21.66
N ASP A 29 -12.78 -1.61 -22.44
CA ASP A 29 -11.61 -1.19 -23.20
C ASP A 29 -10.50 -0.59 -22.32
N LEU A 30 -10.86 0.04 -21.20
CA LEU A 30 -9.90 0.53 -20.20
C LEU A 30 -9.33 -0.62 -19.36
N LEU A 31 -10.09 -1.70 -19.22
CA LEU A 31 -9.73 -2.91 -18.48
C LEU A 31 -8.97 -3.94 -19.31
N LYS A 32 -8.71 -3.67 -20.60
CA LYS A 32 -7.80 -4.52 -21.38
C LYS A 32 -6.39 -4.33 -20.86
N GLU A 33 -5.73 -5.44 -20.49
CA GLU A 33 -4.30 -5.41 -20.21
C GLU A 33 -3.57 -5.00 -21.49
N ASP A 34 -2.91 -3.85 -21.45
CA ASP A 34 -2.13 -3.32 -22.55
C ASP A 34 -0.79 -2.84 -22.01
N LYS A 35 0.22 -3.70 -22.17
CA LYS A 35 1.59 -3.41 -21.76
C LYS A 35 2.35 -2.56 -22.79
N SER A 36 1.74 -2.27 -23.94
CA SER A 36 2.38 -1.52 -25.01
C SER A 36 2.30 -0.01 -24.82
N GLU A 37 1.34 0.48 -24.03
CA GLU A 37 1.21 1.90 -23.74
C GLU A 37 2.10 2.27 -22.54
N PRO A 38 3.20 3.02 -22.73
CA PRO A 38 4.03 3.46 -21.62
C PRO A 38 3.26 4.45 -20.74
N ILE A 39 3.45 4.32 -19.43
CA ILE A 39 2.77 5.16 -18.44
C ILE A 39 3.85 6.00 -17.72
N PRO A 40 4.39 7.06 -18.31
CA PRO A 40 5.33 7.93 -17.58
C PRO A 40 4.66 8.56 -16.37
N PHE A 41 5.05 8.17 -15.16
CA PHE A 41 4.52 8.79 -13.95
C PHE A 41 5.46 8.64 -12.75
N ILE A 42 5.79 9.73 -12.08
CA ILE A 42 6.74 9.74 -10.94
C ILE A 42 6.02 10.03 -9.61
N GLY A 43 4.69 9.88 -9.56
CA GLY A 43 3.90 10.28 -8.40
C GLY A 43 3.68 11.79 -8.32
N ASN A 44 2.66 12.21 -7.57
CA ASN A 44 2.42 13.60 -7.21
C ASN A 44 3.56 14.19 -6.38
N ASN A 45 3.61 15.52 -6.25
CA ASN A 45 4.57 16.16 -5.36
C ASN A 45 4.21 15.82 -3.92
N VAL A 46 5.22 15.70 -3.06
CA VAL A 46 5.00 15.34 -1.66
C VAL A 46 4.21 16.44 -0.92
N ASP A 47 4.31 17.69 -1.39
CA ASP A 47 3.58 18.84 -0.86
C ASP A 47 2.08 18.81 -1.21
N ASP A 48 1.67 18.00 -2.20
CA ASP A 48 0.26 17.83 -2.58
C ASP A 48 -0.48 16.88 -1.61
N PHE A 49 0.25 16.17 -0.75
CA PHE A 49 -0.34 15.27 0.23
C PHE A 49 -0.95 16.06 1.37
N THR A 50 -2.24 15.82 1.63
CA THR A 50 -2.97 16.44 2.74
C THR A 50 -3.53 15.38 3.70
N PRO A 51 -3.71 15.71 4.99
CA PRO A 51 -4.25 14.77 5.96
C PRO A 51 -5.60 14.21 5.54
N ASN A 52 -5.80 12.90 5.71
CA ASN A 52 -6.99 12.15 5.30
C ASN A 52 -7.26 12.07 3.79
N ALA A 53 -6.45 12.70 2.94
CA ALA A 53 -6.57 12.51 1.49
C ALA A 53 -6.34 11.03 1.12
N LEU A 54 -7.03 10.57 0.09
CA LEU A 54 -6.81 9.23 -0.46
C LEU A 54 -5.59 9.28 -1.39
N VAL A 55 -4.61 8.41 -1.16
CA VAL A 55 -3.40 8.32 -1.97
C VAL A 55 -3.27 6.92 -2.53
N ILE A 56 -3.20 6.82 -3.86
CA ILE A 56 -2.92 5.55 -4.52
C ILE A 56 -1.43 5.24 -4.32
N VAL A 57 -1.14 4.15 -3.62
CA VAL A 57 0.23 3.72 -3.34
C VAL A 57 0.64 2.50 -4.15
N SER A 58 -0.30 1.82 -4.80
CA SER A 58 0.01 0.73 -5.71
C SER A 58 -1.08 0.62 -6.75
N PHE A 59 -0.70 0.40 -8.01
CA PHE A 59 -1.64 0.26 -9.12
C PHE A 59 -1.12 -0.76 -10.14
N PRO A 60 -2.00 -1.59 -10.74
CA PRO A 60 -1.56 -2.63 -11.65
C PRO A 60 -1.09 -2.02 -12.98
N GLY A 61 0.22 -2.02 -13.21
CA GLY A 61 0.84 -1.43 -14.41
C GLY A 61 0.42 -2.06 -15.75
N ALA A 62 -0.29 -3.19 -15.74
CA ALA A 62 -0.88 -3.78 -16.94
C ALA A 62 -2.05 -2.97 -17.52
N TYR A 63 -2.65 -2.06 -16.74
CA TYR A 63 -3.82 -1.27 -17.16
C TYR A 63 -3.46 0.18 -17.44
N GLY A 64 -2.52 0.41 -18.37
CA GLY A 64 -2.04 1.76 -18.69
C GLY A 64 -3.10 2.69 -19.23
N ARG A 65 -4.03 2.17 -20.05
CA ARG A 65 -5.19 2.91 -20.53
C ARG A 65 -6.07 3.42 -19.38
N ALA A 66 -6.38 2.55 -18.41
CA ALA A 66 -7.14 2.94 -17.22
C ALA A 66 -6.41 4.04 -16.45
N TRP A 67 -5.11 3.86 -16.19
CA TRP A 67 -4.29 4.86 -15.49
C TRP A 67 -4.30 6.21 -16.19
N ASN A 68 -4.02 6.23 -17.49
CA ASN A 68 -3.96 7.45 -18.29
C ASN A 68 -5.32 8.13 -18.37
N PHE A 69 -6.41 7.37 -18.50
CA PHE A 69 -7.77 7.91 -18.44
C PHE A 69 -8.03 8.58 -17.10
N LEU A 70 -7.76 7.89 -15.99
CA LEU A 70 -8.04 8.36 -14.65
C LEU A 70 -7.20 9.56 -14.24
N THR A 71 -5.92 9.58 -14.58
CA THR A 71 -5.05 10.73 -14.27
C THR A 71 -5.40 11.95 -15.12
N LYS A 72 -5.77 11.77 -16.39
CA LYS A 72 -6.26 12.87 -17.25
C LYS A 72 -7.60 13.41 -16.77
N GLU A 73 -8.55 12.55 -16.41
CA GLU A 73 -9.82 12.98 -15.85
C GLU A 73 -9.63 13.62 -14.47
N ALA A 74 -8.71 13.09 -13.66
CA ALA A 74 -8.43 13.64 -12.35
C ALA A 74 -7.84 15.04 -12.41
N ALA A 75 -6.98 15.30 -13.39
CA ALA A 75 -6.42 16.61 -13.67
C ALA A 75 -7.48 17.63 -14.12
N LYS A 76 -8.57 17.19 -14.76
CA LYS A 76 -9.67 18.06 -15.19
C LYS A 76 -10.68 18.35 -14.09
N ALA A 77 -10.88 17.41 -13.18
CA ALA A 77 -12.08 17.37 -12.34
C ALA A 77 -11.90 17.90 -10.91
N GLU A 78 -10.84 18.65 -10.59
CA GLU A 78 -10.48 18.99 -9.18
C GLU A 78 -10.39 17.77 -8.25
N SER A 79 -10.37 16.55 -8.80
CA SER A 79 -10.79 15.32 -8.09
C SER A 79 -9.81 14.85 -7.02
N GLY A 80 -8.76 15.61 -6.73
CA GLY A 80 -7.87 15.40 -5.60
C GLY A 80 -7.18 14.03 -5.59
N LEU A 81 -7.07 13.37 -6.76
CA LEU A 81 -6.47 12.05 -6.84
C LEU A 81 -4.96 12.15 -6.69
N ASN A 82 -4.49 11.91 -5.48
CA ASN A 82 -3.07 11.85 -5.16
C ASN A 82 -2.55 10.42 -5.35
N SER A 83 -1.28 10.32 -5.73
CA SER A 83 -0.61 9.05 -5.97
C SER A 83 0.87 9.12 -5.64
N SER A 84 1.37 8.06 -5.00
CA SER A 84 2.81 7.80 -4.87
C SER A 84 3.31 6.75 -5.86
N CYS A 85 2.44 6.20 -6.73
CA CYS A 85 2.82 5.20 -7.73
C CYS A 85 3.91 5.74 -8.65
N ILE A 86 4.81 4.86 -9.08
CA ILE A 86 5.87 5.19 -10.01
C ILE A 86 5.85 4.21 -11.16
N PHE A 87 5.72 4.75 -12.36
CA PHE A 87 5.75 4.04 -13.61
C PHE A 87 6.82 4.71 -14.48
N LEU A 88 7.90 3.98 -14.77
CA LEU A 88 8.98 4.51 -15.59
C LEU A 88 8.67 4.26 -17.07
N PRO A 89 8.67 5.30 -17.93
CA PRO A 89 8.29 5.17 -19.33
C PRO A 89 9.39 4.58 -20.23
N ASN A 90 10.64 4.95 -19.98
CA ASN A 90 11.77 4.67 -20.86
C ASN A 90 13.11 5.04 -20.18
N SER A 91 14.18 4.89 -20.95
CA SER A 91 15.57 5.06 -20.50
C SER A 91 15.97 6.46 -20.05
N SER A 92 15.20 7.50 -20.37
CA SER A 92 15.50 8.88 -19.92
C SER A 92 14.95 9.20 -18.54
N ALA A 93 14.14 8.30 -17.95
CA ALA A 93 13.54 8.54 -16.65
C ALA A 93 14.58 8.51 -15.51
N PRO A 94 14.45 9.38 -14.49
CA PRO A 94 15.35 9.37 -13.35
C PRO A 94 15.42 8.00 -12.66
N GLY A 95 16.63 7.48 -12.50
CA GLY A 95 16.86 6.17 -11.88
C GLY A 95 16.67 4.97 -12.81
N TYR A 96 16.36 5.17 -14.09
CA TYR A 96 16.31 4.07 -15.05
C TYR A 96 17.67 3.37 -15.16
N GLY A 97 17.66 2.03 -15.15
CA GLY A 97 18.85 1.18 -15.18
C GLY A 97 19.64 1.18 -13.87
N GLN A 98 19.28 2.02 -12.89
CA GLN A 98 19.99 2.11 -11.62
C GLN A 98 19.48 1.05 -10.64
N HIS A 99 20.41 0.36 -9.99
CA HIS A 99 20.11 -0.64 -8.98
C HIS A 99 20.54 -0.15 -7.61
N ILE A 100 19.61 -0.11 -6.68
CA ILE A 100 19.86 0.28 -5.30
C ILE A 100 20.27 -0.96 -4.52
N ARG A 101 21.47 -0.87 -3.93
CA ARG A 101 22.01 -1.86 -3.00
C ARG A 101 21.32 -1.74 -1.64
N THR A 102 21.03 -2.88 -1.03
CA THR A 102 20.21 -3.09 0.17
C THR A 102 20.84 -4.21 1.01
N GLY A 103 20.42 -4.32 2.28
CA GLY A 103 21.00 -5.24 3.26
C GLY A 103 22.19 -4.62 4.00
N ARG A 104 22.63 -5.28 5.09
CA ARG A 104 23.70 -4.78 5.96
C ARG A 104 25.02 -4.53 5.22
N ASP A 105 25.32 -5.38 4.24
CA ASP A 105 26.58 -5.33 3.49
C ASP A 105 26.39 -4.76 2.07
N GLY A 106 25.20 -4.24 1.75
CA GLY A 106 24.88 -3.73 0.42
C GLY A 106 24.91 -4.79 -0.70
N GLN A 107 24.88 -6.08 -0.37
CA GLN A 107 25.00 -7.16 -1.35
C GLN A 107 23.69 -7.48 -2.09
N MET A 108 22.53 -7.03 -1.61
CA MET A 108 21.23 -7.31 -2.25
C MET A 108 20.73 -6.09 -3.04
N CYS A 109 19.99 -6.25 -4.15
CA CYS A 109 19.19 -5.15 -4.73
C CYS A 109 17.70 -5.39 -4.52
N HIS A 110 16.91 -4.33 -4.59
CA HIS A 110 15.46 -4.44 -4.51
C HIS A 110 14.87 -5.45 -5.53
N CYS A 111 15.50 -5.64 -6.70
CA CYS A 111 15.12 -6.68 -7.65
C CYS A 111 14.96 -8.07 -7.03
N MET A 112 15.73 -8.40 -5.98
CA MET A 112 15.68 -9.70 -5.33
C MET A 112 14.28 -10.00 -4.77
N HIS A 113 13.61 -9.00 -4.19
CA HIS A 113 12.27 -9.17 -3.63
C HIS A 113 11.15 -8.68 -4.54
N LEU A 114 11.43 -7.75 -5.47
CA LEU A 114 10.44 -7.22 -6.41
C LEU A 114 10.19 -8.16 -7.60
N TYR A 115 11.23 -8.87 -8.03
CA TYR A 115 11.23 -9.62 -9.29
C TYR A 115 11.79 -11.02 -9.12
N HIS A 116 11.52 -11.65 -7.96
CA HIS A 116 11.89 -13.05 -7.68
C HIS A 116 13.38 -13.36 -7.95
N GLY A 117 14.29 -12.50 -7.49
CA GLY A 117 15.73 -12.68 -7.71
C GLY A 117 16.26 -12.15 -9.03
N GLN A 118 15.40 -11.76 -9.98
CA GLN A 118 15.83 -11.39 -11.33
C GLN A 118 16.15 -9.90 -11.43
N LYS A 119 17.43 -9.59 -11.69
CA LYS A 119 17.88 -8.23 -11.95
C LYS A 119 17.31 -7.74 -13.28
N GLN A 120 16.54 -6.66 -13.23
CA GLN A 120 15.87 -6.10 -14.41
C GLN A 120 16.70 -5.01 -15.07
N TYR A 121 16.73 -4.96 -16.41
CA TYR A 121 17.54 -3.98 -17.16
C TYR A 121 17.14 -2.52 -16.88
N PHE A 122 15.87 -2.28 -16.52
CA PHE A 122 15.35 -0.95 -16.18
C PHE A 122 15.66 -0.52 -14.74
N GLY A 123 16.34 -1.35 -13.93
CA GLY A 123 16.77 -0.99 -12.59
C GLY A 123 15.74 -1.25 -11.48
N CYS A 124 16.16 -0.96 -10.25
CA CYS A 124 15.35 -1.08 -9.03
C CYS A 124 15.23 0.26 -8.26
N ALA A 125 15.78 1.37 -8.78
CA ALA A 125 15.80 2.67 -8.10
C ALA A 125 14.44 3.38 -8.02
N TRP A 126 13.54 3.11 -8.96
CA TRP A 126 12.16 3.60 -8.88
C TRP A 126 11.48 3.18 -7.57
N PHE A 127 11.81 2.00 -7.04
CA PHE A 127 11.20 1.50 -5.82
C PHE A 127 11.59 2.33 -4.60
N SER A 128 12.84 2.78 -4.50
CA SER A 128 13.26 3.65 -3.39
C SER A 128 12.63 5.05 -3.49
N LEU A 129 12.38 5.56 -4.71
CA LEU A 129 11.62 6.79 -4.90
C LEU A 129 10.16 6.61 -4.48
N TRP A 130 9.56 5.47 -4.82
CA TRP A 130 8.21 5.09 -4.40
C TRP A 130 8.12 5.00 -2.88
N GLN A 131 9.02 4.26 -2.22
CA GLN A 131 9.09 4.13 -0.76
C GLN A 131 9.10 5.48 -0.07
N ARG A 132 9.90 6.43 -0.58
CA ARG A 132 9.99 7.78 -0.02
C ARG A 132 8.67 8.53 -0.14
N LYS A 133 8.05 8.55 -1.32
CA LYS A 133 6.75 9.23 -1.52
C LYS A 133 5.64 8.60 -0.68
N THR A 134 5.60 7.27 -0.60
CA THR A 134 4.66 6.56 0.26
C THR A 134 4.88 6.90 1.73
N LEU A 135 6.14 6.98 2.19
CA LEU A 135 6.45 7.40 3.56
C LEU A 135 5.96 8.83 3.84
N GLU A 136 6.13 9.77 2.90
CA GLU A 136 5.61 11.13 3.08
C GLU A 136 4.07 11.16 3.13
N ALA A 137 3.38 10.39 2.29
CA ALA A 137 1.92 10.23 2.39
C ALA A 137 1.49 9.69 3.77
N VAL A 138 2.24 8.72 4.31
CA VAL A 138 1.99 8.16 5.66
C VAL A 138 2.21 9.22 6.74
N LYS A 139 3.32 9.97 6.67
CA LYS A 139 3.63 11.04 7.64
C LYS A 139 2.58 12.15 7.63
N CYS A 140 2.05 12.49 6.46
CA CYS A 140 0.96 13.46 6.30
C CYS A 140 -0.39 12.92 6.82
N GLY A 141 -0.50 11.62 7.14
CA GLY A 141 -1.73 11.01 7.61
C GLY A 141 -2.75 10.77 6.49
N CYS A 142 -2.28 10.51 5.28
CA CYS A 142 -3.13 10.12 4.16
C CYS A 142 -3.71 8.71 4.36
N ASN A 143 -4.83 8.43 3.70
CA ASN A 143 -5.40 7.10 3.59
C ASN A 143 -4.80 6.39 2.37
N LEU A 144 -4.05 5.31 2.60
CA LEU A 144 -3.38 4.60 1.50
C LEU A 144 -4.35 3.65 0.78
N LEU A 145 -4.30 3.64 -0.55
CA LEU A 145 -5.08 2.77 -1.42
C LEU A 145 -4.19 1.92 -2.33
N VAL A 146 -4.40 0.61 -2.29
CA VAL A 146 -3.84 -0.38 -3.21
C VAL A 146 -4.93 -0.76 -4.20
N VAL A 147 -4.68 -0.50 -5.48
CA VAL A 147 -5.55 -0.95 -6.56
C VAL A 147 -5.05 -2.30 -7.06
N THR A 148 -5.93 -3.29 -7.16
CA THR A 148 -5.60 -4.65 -7.63
C THR A 148 -6.11 -4.88 -9.04
N LYS A 149 -5.74 -6.02 -9.63
CA LYS A 149 -6.38 -6.51 -10.86
C LYS A 149 -7.87 -6.80 -10.63
N ARG A 150 -8.59 -7.08 -11.72
CA ARG A 150 -10.04 -7.35 -11.71
C ARG A 150 -10.41 -8.52 -10.80
N ASP A 151 -9.57 -9.55 -10.75
CA ASP A 151 -9.75 -10.75 -9.93
C ASP A 151 -9.30 -10.58 -8.46
N GLY A 152 -8.85 -9.37 -8.06
CA GLY A 152 -8.32 -9.10 -6.73
C GLY A 152 -6.83 -9.42 -6.56
N THR A 153 -6.16 -9.99 -7.56
CA THR A 153 -4.75 -10.35 -7.44
C THR A 153 -3.81 -9.15 -7.63
N LEU A 154 -2.59 -9.27 -7.10
CA LEU A 154 -1.53 -8.28 -7.22
C LEU A 154 -0.56 -8.64 -8.36
N GLY A 155 -0.11 -7.63 -9.11
CA GLY A 155 1.05 -7.78 -9.99
C GLY A 155 2.36 -8.01 -9.23
N ASN A 156 3.40 -8.48 -9.92
CA ASN A 156 4.69 -8.84 -9.29
C ASN A 156 5.32 -7.68 -8.51
N SER A 157 5.41 -6.49 -9.11
CA SER A 157 5.94 -5.30 -8.42
C SER A 157 5.05 -4.88 -7.25
N GLN A 158 3.73 -4.97 -7.42
CA GLN A 158 2.76 -4.63 -6.39
C GLN A 158 2.89 -5.53 -5.15
N GLN A 159 3.22 -6.82 -5.32
CA GLN A 159 3.48 -7.70 -4.17
C GLN A 159 4.63 -7.18 -3.31
N GLY A 160 5.68 -6.63 -3.93
CA GLY A 160 6.78 -6.00 -3.22
C GLY A 160 6.39 -4.70 -2.51
N GLU A 161 5.60 -3.86 -3.17
CA GLU A 161 5.03 -2.63 -2.58
C GLU A 161 4.14 -2.94 -1.37
N VAL A 162 3.19 -3.85 -1.53
CA VAL A 162 2.28 -4.28 -0.47
C VAL A 162 3.03 -4.93 0.69
N ARG A 163 4.03 -5.78 0.39
CA ARG A 163 4.89 -6.37 1.44
C ARG A 163 5.61 -5.27 2.22
N TYR A 164 6.10 -4.21 1.58
CA TYR A 164 6.72 -3.09 2.26
C TYR A 164 5.74 -2.35 3.18
N LEU A 165 4.50 -2.09 2.73
CA LEU A 165 3.46 -1.51 3.59
C LEU A 165 3.20 -2.39 4.83
N GLN A 166 3.06 -3.70 4.63
CA GLN A 166 2.81 -4.68 5.70
C GLN A 166 3.97 -4.75 6.70
N GLN A 167 5.23 -4.80 6.21
CA GLN A 167 6.42 -4.83 7.06
C GLN A 167 6.54 -3.60 7.96
N ASN A 168 6.09 -2.44 7.49
CA ASN A 168 6.08 -1.21 8.27
C ASN A 168 4.80 -1.04 9.09
N ALA A 169 3.88 -2.01 9.08
CA ALA A 169 2.56 -1.94 9.70
C ALA A 169 1.77 -0.69 9.28
N TRP A 170 1.98 -0.23 8.04
CA TRP A 170 1.24 0.90 7.48
C TRP A 170 -0.04 0.41 6.86
N PRO A 171 -1.18 0.92 7.32
CA PRO A 171 -2.38 0.19 7.05
C PRO A 171 -3.08 0.86 5.85
N TYR A 172 -3.66 0.04 4.97
CA TYR A 172 -4.12 0.46 3.65
C TYR A 172 -5.48 -0.16 3.32
N SER A 173 -6.15 0.43 2.33
CA SER A 173 -7.36 -0.13 1.73
C SER A 173 -7.04 -0.79 0.40
N GLU A 174 -7.83 -1.79 0.04
CA GLU A 174 -7.68 -2.50 -1.23
C GLU A 174 -8.96 -2.37 -2.06
N MET A 175 -8.81 -2.22 -3.37
CA MET A 175 -9.91 -2.11 -4.32
C MET A 175 -9.50 -2.67 -5.68
N ASN A 176 -10.36 -3.47 -6.31
CA ASN A 176 -10.08 -3.91 -7.67
C ASN A 176 -10.22 -2.77 -8.68
N ILE A 177 -9.55 -2.89 -9.82
CA ILE A 177 -9.52 -1.84 -10.85
C ILE A 177 -10.90 -1.47 -11.40
N LEU A 178 -11.86 -2.41 -11.43
CA LEU A 178 -13.22 -2.13 -11.90
C LEU A 178 -13.97 -1.24 -10.90
N ASP A 179 -13.98 -1.61 -9.62
CA ASP A 179 -14.55 -0.80 -8.52
C ASP A 179 -13.89 0.59 -8.49
N PHE A 180 -12.57 0.65 -8.74
CA PHE A 180 -11.82 1.89 -8.80
C PHE A 180 -12.29 2.81 -9.95
N LEU A 181 -12.38 2.28 -11.16
CA LEU A 181 -12.88 3.03 -12.33
C LEU A 181 -14.31 3.53 -12.08
N MET A 182 -15.15 2.68 -11.50
CA MET A 182 -16.53 3.05 -11.16
C MET A 182 -16.61 4.13 -10.08
N TYR A 183 -15.67 4.20 -9.13
CA TYR A 183 -15.70 5.26 -8.13
C TYR A 183 -15.28 6.62 -8.71
N PHE A 184 -14.21 6.63 -9.50
CA PHE A 184 -13.58 7.86 -9.97
C PHE A 184 -14.12 8.41 -11.28
N ALA A 185 -14.84 7.61 -12.07
CA ALA A 185 -15.50 8.13 -13.25
C ALA A 185 -16.57 9.17 -12.88
N ALA A 186 -16.52 10.34 -13.52
CA ALA A 186 -17.46 11.44 -13.27
C ALA A 186 -18.92 10.99 -13.41
N THR A 187 -19.20 10.16 -14.40
CA THR A 187 -20.54 9.66 -14.77
C THR A 187 -20.99 8.43 -14.02
N ALA A 188 -20.19 7.87 -13.12
CA ALA A 188 -20.61 6.67 -12.42
C ALA A 188 -21.87 6.95 -11.55
N PRO A 189 -22.84 6.01 -11.52
CA PRO A 189 -24.06 6.16 -10.74
C PRO A 189 -23.77 6.50 -9.28
N LYS A 190 -24.56 7.41 -8.69
CA LYS A 190 -24.35 7.88 -7.31
C LYS A 190 -24.37 6.75 -6.30
N ASP A 191 -25.24 5.76 -6.49
CA ASP A 191 -25.35 4.54 -5.68
C ASP A 191 -24.05 3.72 -5.71
N GLN A 192 -23.41 3.59 -6.87
CA GLN A 192 -22.12 2.91 -7.01
C GLN A 192 -21.00 3.66 -6.29
N LYS A 193 -20.97 4.99 -6.42
CA LYS A 193 -20.00 5.82 -5.67
C LYS A 193 -20.19 5.67 -4.17
N VAL A 194 -21.44 5.65 -3.68
CA VAL A 194 -21.75 5.43 -2.26
C VAL A 194 -21.31 4.04 -1.81
N LEU A 195 -21.57 3.00 -2.61
CA LEU A 195 -21.19 1.63 -2.28
C LEU A 195 -19.67 1.48 -2.16
N VAL A 196 -18.91 2.03 -3.10
CA VAL A 196 -17.45 2.00 -3.06
C VAL A 196 -16.91 2.91 -1.94
N SER A 197 -17.51 4.07 -1.69
CA SER A 197 -17.17 4.93 -0.54
C SER A 197 -17.33 4.19 0.80
N ARG A 198 -18.43 3.45 0.98
CA ARG A 198 -18.65 2.63 2.18
C ARG A 198 -17.62 1.52 2.32
N LYS A 199 -17.25 0.85 1.23
CA LYS A 199 -16.16 -0.16 1.22
C LYS A 199 -14.84 0.47 1.67
N LEU A 200 -14.49 1.64 1.12
CA LEU A 200 -13.30 2.41 1.49
C LEU A 200 -13.32 2.81 2.97
N GLN A 201 -14.41 3.41 3.45
CA GLN A 201 -14.54 3.80 4.86
C GLN A 201 -14.44 2.60 5.80
N GLY A 202 -15.06 1.46 5.44
CA GLY A 202 -14.94 0.22 6.19
C GLY A 202 -13.49 -0.26 6.28
N SER A 203 -12.74 -0.15 5.18
CA SER A 203 -11.33 -0.52 5.15
C SER A 203 -10.42 0.45 5.91
N VAL A 204 -10.70 1.76 5.82
CA VAL A 204 -10.03 2.79 6.63
C VAL A 204 -10.25 2.55 8.13
N ASN A 205 -11.48 2.23 8.52
CA ASN A 205 -11.81 1.95 9.92
C ASN A 205 -11.11 0.68 10.43
N ARG A 206 -11.03 -0.37 9.62
CA ARG A 206 -10.25 -1.58 9.98
C ARG A 206 -8.78 -1.25 10.15
N CYS A 207 -8.18 -0.46 9.26
CA CYS A 207 -6.77 -0.11 9.44
C CYS A 207 -6.51 0.79 10.64
N ARG A 208 -7.40 1.75 10.95
CA ARG A 208 -7.30 2.55 12.18
C ARG A 208 -7.35 1.68 13.44
N ARG A 209 -8.23 0.69 13.48
CA ARG A 209 -8.31 -0.28 14.59
C ARG A 209 -7.02 -1.09 14.72
N ALA A 210 -6.53 -1.67 13.62
CA ALA A 210 -5.27 -2.43 13.63
C ALA A 210 -4.07 -1.60 14.11
N LYS A 211 -4.01 -0.32 13.71
CA LYS A 211 -2.98 0.62 14.19
C LYS A 211 -3.11 0.90 15.69
N ALA A 212 -4.33 1.12 16.19
CA ALA A 212 -4.59 1.33 17.61
C ALA A 212 -4.23 0.08 18.43
N GLU A 213 -4.62 -1.12 17.98
CA GLU A 213 -4.28 -2.39 18.62
C GLU A 213 -2.76 -2.61 18.69
N THR A 214 -2.05 -2.34 17.60
CA THR A 214 -0.58 -2.44 17.56
C THR A 214 0.07 -1.45 18.52
N SER A 215 -0.40 -0.20 18.55
CA SER A 215 0.10 0.83 19.47
C SER A 215 -0.11 0.42 20.94
N ASN A 216 -1.31 -0.06 21.27
CA ASN A 216 -1.65 -0.53 22.61
C ASN A 216 -0.75 -1.72 23.02
N ARG A 217 -0.49 -2.66 22.11
CA ARG A 217 0.39 -3.81 22.36
C ARG A 217 1.83 -3.37 22.64
N VAL A 218 2.38 -2.45 21.84
CA VAL A 218 3.73 -1.92 22.06
C VAL A 218 3.82 -1.19 23.41
N GLN A 219 2.78 -0.43 23.78
CA GLN A 219 2.72 0.24 25.07
C GLN A 219 2.67 -0.75 26.24
N SER A 220 1.88 -1.83 26.13
CA SER A 220 1.81 -2.91 27.11
C SER A 220 3.19 -3.58 27.32
N LEU A 221 3.87 -3.94 26.24
CA LEU A 221 5.21 -4.55 26.31
C LEU A 221 6.26 -3.62 26.95
N LYS A 222 6.16 -2.31 26.71
CA LYS A 222 7.04 -1.32 27.37
C LYS A 222 6.80 -1.27 28.88
N LEU A 223 5.53 -1.32 29.31
CA LEU A 223 5.16 -1.31 30.73
C LEU A 223 5.61 -2.61 31.43
N GLU A 224 5.44 -3.77 30.80
CA GLU A 224 5.92 -5.07 31.31
C GLU A 224 7.45 -5.09 31.48
N HIS A 225 8.18 -4.54 30.50
CA HIS A 225 9.64 -4.43 30.58
C HIS A 225 10.09 -3.49 31.71
N GLN A 226 9.37 -2.38 31.94
CA GLN A 226 9.64 -1.46 33.05
C GLN A 226 9.36 -2.12 34.41
N ALA A 227 8.23 -2.83 34.55
CA ALA A 227 7.90 -3.55 35.78
C ALA A 227 8.94 -4.64 36.11
N THR A 228 9.41 -5.36 35.10
CA THR A 228 10.46 -6.40 35.26
C THR A 228 11.78 -5.80 35.75
N LYS A 229 12.18 -4.63 35.23
CA LYS A 229 13.38 -3.91 35.68
C LYS A 229 13.28 -3.43 37.13
N GLN A 230 12.12 -2.92 37.55
CA GLN A 230 11.90 -2.49 38.93
C GLN A 230 11.90 -3.67 39.91
N GLY A 231 11.29 -4.80 39.54
CA GLY A 231 11.31 -6.02 40.34
C GLY A 231 12.70 -6.63 40.52
N ALA A 232 13.58 -6.50 39.51
CA ALA A 232 14.97 -6.94 39.61
C ALA A 232 15.80 -6.06 40.56
N GLN A 233 15.56 -4.74 40.61
CA GLN A 233 16.27 -3.83 41.52
C GLN A 233 15.92 -4.06 43.00
N HIS A 234 14.72 -4.55 43.32
CA HIS A 234 14.33 -4.83 44.70
C HIS A 234 14.84 -6.18 45.25
N ARG A 235 15.45 -7.06 44.45
CA ARG A 235 16.00 -8.35 44.91
C ARG A 235 17.50 -8.36 45.20
N VAL A 236 18.18 -7.21 45.19
CA VAL A 236 19.66 -7.14 45.28
C VAL A 236 20.19 -6.75 46.68
N CYS A 237 19.33 -6.48 47.67
CA CYS A 237 19.78 -6.18 49.03
C CYS A 237 19.28 -7.22 50.03
N VAL A 238 19.82 -8.43 49.98
CA VAL A 238 19.90 -9.29 51.16
C VAL A 238 21.38 -9.37 51.50
N ASP A 239 21.76 -8.63 52.54
CA ASP A 239 23.14 -8.46 52.98
C ASP A 239 23.69 -9.84 53.39
N PRO A 240 24.73 -10.39 52.73
CA PRO A 240 25.27 -11.71 53.05
C PRO A 240 25.88 -11.81 54.46
N TRP A 241 26.00 -10.69 55.17
CA TRP A 241 26.73 -10.58 56.44
C TRP A 241 25.89 -10.80 57.71
N THR A 242 24.61 -11.18 57.60
CA THR A 242 23.76 -11.43 58.80
C THR A 242 23.79 -12.87 59.33
N LEU A 243 24.69 -13.75 58.87
CA LEU A 243 24.72 -15.18 59.25
C LEU A 243 26.01 -15.70 59.89
N PHE A 244 26.86 -14.84 60.48
CA PHE A 244 27.98 -15.30 61.29
C PHE A 244 28.16 -14.40 62.50
N TRP A 245 27.71 -14.85 63.68
CA TRP A 245 28.29 -14.61 65.03
C TRP A 245 27.45 -15.42 66.05
N TRP A 246 27.70 -16.73 66.15
CA TRP A 246 27.59 -17.57 67.35
C TRP A 246 28.63 -18.70 67.23
#